data_AF-A0A090KWK1-F1
#
_entry.id   AF-A0A090KWK1-F1
#
_cell.length_a   1.000
_cell.length_b   1.000
_cell.length_c   1.000
_cell.angle_alpha   90.00
_cell.angle_beta   90.00
_cell.angle_gamma   90.00
#
_symmetry.space_group_name_H-M   'P 1'
#
loop_
_entity.id
_entity.type
_entity.pdbx_description
1 polymer ?
#
loop_
_entity_poly.entity_id
_entity_poly.type
_entity_poly.pdbx_seq_one_letter_code
_entity_poly.pdbx_strand_id
1 'polypeptide(L)'
;MNFQIRSNILKFFLLFTFCCLSISQDNFNLSECNITKGCILQPTNCNPNTNCVYFFSYYQQNNRLIIEIGGSISTLNNAFIAVGFSNDPSMGDDAVTECSSFNGAPFSGRLSYNPGKSNRVVDVSMDANNEVMLRTNKVSLINGILYCNLNQSLIPPSSYSNSNEVLKRDVNQYYILIASGTTNGNNLRIHSLDTNSQLFPYISPQSVDINRYKRDINGQILSDPLTNINNNSLNNQQIILNDNAAAAQKYKKTLKKIHGILMIIGWSIFLTTGILAARYFKGNWPNTKLCGLLIWFHLHRTLNIIGIGVTIAAFAIIFVAESWTWTGPSIYKTDERNRSWGSVHSILGLLACCVAWAQPIGAVFRCSPDSSFRIIFRFFHGTFGILAWLGALSATMIAVVHFKSLFTNQTAALALYITYIAVTGIVIIINEFLTIRLWLITRKAVHSSEIEMVQVKNGKTYVERSDNVKKFYNLRYPVFLFFLVICIGTCVAISAIIGLS
;
A
#
# COMPACT_ATOMS: atom_id res chain seq x y z
N MET A 1 54.84 49.73 -33.78
CA MET A 1 53.38 49.94 -33.67
C MET A 1 52.55 48.65 -33.61
N ASN A 2 52.97 47.52 -34.18
CA ASN A 2 52.19 46.27 -34.23
C ASN A 2 52.25 45.35 -32.98
N PHE A 3 53.17 45.56 -32.03
CA PHE A 3 53.33 44.66 -30.87
C PHE A 3 52.44 45.06 -29.67
N GLN A 4 52.17 46.35 -29.51
CA GLN A 4 51.40 46.89 -28.39
C GLN A 4 49.89 46.66 -28.55
N ILE A 5 49.41 46.62 -29.79
CA ILE A 5 48.01 46.32 -30.13
C ILE A 5 47.68 44.84 -29.87
N ARG A 6 48.61 43.91 -30.17
CA ARG A 6 48.42 42.47 -29.89
C ARG A 6 48.37 42.13 -28.40
N SER A 7 49.17 42.80 -27.56
CA SER A 7 49.16 42.57 -26.10
C SER A 7 47.86 43.05 -25.44
N ASN A 8 47.31 44.18 -25.91
CA ASN A 8 46.06 44.72 -25.39
C ASN A 8 44.83 43.90 -25.84
N ILE A 9 44.82 43.36 -27.07
CA ILE A 9 43.75 42.48 -27.55
C ILE A 9 43.75 41.14 -26.79
N LEU A 10 44.92 40.58 -26.47
CA LEU A 10 45.03 39.34 -25.70
C LEU A 10 44.58 39.52 -24.25
N LYS A 11 44.93 40.65 -23.61
CA LYS A 11 44.43 41.02 -22.27
C LYS A 11 42.93 41.28 -22.27
N PHE A 12 42.38 41.88 -23.33
CA PHE A 12 40.94 42.11 -23.47
C PHE A 12 40.19 40.78 -23.67
N PHE A 13 40.72 39.84 -24.46
CA PHE A 13 40.16 38.51 -24.62
C PHE A 13 40.25 37.66 -23.35
N LEU A 14 41.36 37.75 -22.60
CA LEU A 14 41.52 37.09 -21.29
C LEU A 14 40.61 37.67 -20.21
N LEU A 15 40.40 39.00 -20.19
CA LEU A 15 39.41 39.62 -19.29
C LEU A 15 37.98 39.25 -19.70
N PHE A 16 37.67 39.16 -20.99
CA PHE A 16 36.33 38.79 -21.46
C PHE A 16 36.02 37.30 -21.23
N THR A 17 37.03 36.41 -21.31
CA THR A 17 36.88 34.99 -20.96
C THR A 17 36.83 34.74 -19.45
N PHE A 18 37.52 35.53 -18.62
CA PHE A 18 37.35 35.48 -17.16
C PHE A 18 36.03 36.12 -16.70
N CYS A 19 35.54 37.17 -17.37
CA CYS A 19 34.27 37.82 -17.05
C CYS A 19 33.05 36.98 -17.50
N CYS A 20 33.20 36.15 -18.54
CA CYS A 20 32.16 35.18 -18.97
C CYS A 20 32.08 33.91 -18.11
N LEU A 21 32.96 33.69 -17.13
CA LEU A 21 32.93 32.52 -16.24
C LEU A 21 32.36 32.81 -14.83
N SER A 22 32.01 34.05 -14.54
CA SER A 22 31.25 34.41 -13.34
C SER A 22 29.76 34.55 -13.67
N ILE A 23 29.15 33.46 -14.14
CA ILE A 23 27.70 33.28 -13.96
C ILE A 23 27.51 33.13 -12.45
N SER A 24 27.10 34.20 -11.78
CA SER A 24 26.63 34.14 -10.40
C SER A 24 25.47 33.14 -10.34
N GLN A 25 25.79 31.91 -9.92
CA GLN A 25 24.81 30.86 -9.73
C GLN A 25 23.89 31.28 -8.59
N ASP A 26 22.64 31.65 -8.92
CA ASP A 26 21.57 31.72 -7.93
C ASP A 26 21.26 30.30 -7.45
N ASN A 27 22.07 29.87 -6.50
CA ASN A 27 22.07 28.58 -5.83
C ASN A 27 21.08 28.60 -4.68
N PHE A 28 20.65 27.41 -4.24
CA PHE A 28 19.83 27.29 -3.03
C PHE A 28 20.60 27.89 -1.84
N ASN A 29 20.05 28.95 -1.24
CA ASN A 29 20.68 29.61 -0.11
C ASN A 29 20.35 28.89 1.21
N LEU A 30 21.35 28.20 1.77
CA LEU A 30 21.24 27.48 3.04
C LEU A 30 21.20 28.40 4.26
N SER A 31 21.77 29.61 4.19
CA SER A 31 21.83 30.51 5.35
C SER A 31 20.44 31.04 5.76
N GLU A 32 19.47 30.94 4.86
CA GLU A 32 18.08 31.35 5.06
C GLU A 32 17.23 30.27 5.74
N CYS A 33 17.71 29.02 5.77
CA CYS A 33 16.98 27.90 6.32
C CYS A 33 16.73 28.05 7.82
N ASN A 34 15.49 27.80 8.22
CA ASN A 34 14.97 27.95 9.58
C ASN A 34 15.00 29.38 10.14
N ILE A 35 15.31 30.37 9.31
CA ILE A 35 15.28 31.80 9.67
C ILE A 35 14.21 32.51 8.83
N THR A 36 14.36 32.50 7.51
CA THR A 36 13.50 33.22 6.55
C THR A 36 12.69 32.28 5.67
N LYS A 37 13.00 30.98 5.68
CA LYS A 37 12.28 29.91 4.97
C LYS A 37 12.39 28.58 5.70
N GLY A 38 11.38 27.74 5.57
CA GLY A 38 11.45 26.35 6.04
C GLY A 38 12.28 25.52 5.08
N CYS A 39 13.08 24.59 5.57
CA CYS A 39 13.92 23.72 4.73
C CYS A 39 13.83 22.26 5.16
N ILE A 40 13.79 21.36 4.18
CA ILE A 40 13.85 19.91 4.32
C ILE A 40 14.97 19.43 3.41
N LEU A 41 15.93 18.72 3.98
CA LEU A 41 17.13 18.23 3.30
C LEU A 41 17.26 16.73 3.52
N GLN A 42 17.44 15.97 2.43
CA GLN A 42 17.63 14.53 2.45
C GLN A 42 18.90 14.15 1.66
N PRO A 43 19.91 13.54 2.30
CA PRO A 43 20.02 13.26 3.73
C PRO A 43 20.15 14.54 4.58
N THR A 44 19.92 14.45 5.89
CA THR A 44 20.03 15.60 6.79
C THR A 44 21.41 16.26 6.68
N ASN A 45 21.45 17.59 6.64
CA ASN A 45 22.67 18.40 6.48
C ASN A 45 23.44 18.21 5.17
N CYS A 46 22.83 17.63 4.13
CA CYS A 46 23.39 17.66 2.78
C CYS A 46 23.42 19.09 2.23
N ASN A 47 24.25 19.32 1.22
CA ASN A 47 24.31 20.57 0.48
C ASN A 47 23.49 20.43 -0.83
N PRO A 48 22.39 21.20 -0.99
CA PRO A 48 21.50 21.16 -2.15
C PRO A 48 22.17 21.35 -3.50
N ASN A 49 23.30 22.05 -3.51
CA ASN A 49 24.02 22.39 -4.73
C ASN A 49 25.04 21.33 -5.13
N THR A 50 25.24 20.28 -4.31
CA THR A 50 26.30 19.27 -4.55
C THR A 50 25.88 17.83 -4.32
N ASN A 51 25.22 17.50 -3.20
CA ASN A 51 25.07 16.12 -2.75
C ASN A 51 23.73 15.78 -2.07
N CYS A 52 22.73 16.67 -2.11
CA CYS A 52 21.39 16.30 -1.67
C CYS A 52 20.70 15.38 -2.68
N VAL A 53 20.07 14.33 -2.17
CA VAL A 53 19.14 13.49 -2.94
C VAL A 53 17.86 14.26 -3.18
N TYR A 54 17.28 14.83 -2.13
CA TYR A 54 16.11 15.70 -2.18
C TYR A 54 16.32 16.91 -1.29
N PHE A 55 15.81 18.05 -1.74
CA PHE A 55 15.67 19.22 -0.91
C PHE A 55 14.42 20.00 -1.29
N PHE A 56 13.83 20.63 -0.29
CA PHE A 56 12.62 21.41 -0.41
C PHE A 56 12.70 22.59 0.56
N SER A 57 12.40 23.78 0.09
CA SER A 57 12.15 24.92 0.96
C SER A 57 10.91 25.69 0.56
N TYR A 58 10.35 26.39 1.55
CA TYR A 58 9.13 27.13 1.38
C TYR A 58 9.10 28.39 2.26
N TYR A 59 8.44 29.41 1.75
CA TYR A 59 7.97 30.56 2.53
C TYR A 59 6.74 31.16 1.85
N GLN A 60 5.90 31.82 2.64
CA GLN A 60 4.72 32.51 2.14
C GLN A 60 5.03 33.98 1.86
N GLN A 61 4.56 34.48 0.73
CA GLN A 61 4.61 35.90 0.36
C GLN A 61 3.33 36.27 -0.42
N ASN A 62 2.64 37.33 -0.01
CA ASN A 62 1.42 37.82 -0.71
C ASN A 62 0.41 36.72 -1.06
N ASN A 63 0.07 35.85 -0.11
CA ASN A 63 -0.88 34.73 -0.32
C ASN A 63 -0.44 33.69 -1.35
N ARG A 64 0.85 33.65 -1.65
CA ARG A 64 1.47 32.64 -2.48
C ARG A 64 2.53 31.91 -1.69
N LEU A 65 2.68 30.63 -1.97
CA LEU A 65 3.76 29.81 -1.47
C LEU A 65 4.89 29.82 -2.50
N ILE A 66 6.05 30.35 -2.10
CA ILE A 66 7.27 30.23 -2.87
C ILE A 66 7.92 28.91 -2.49
N ILE A 67 8.14 28.06 -3.47
CA ILE A 67 8.62 26.69 -3.32
C ILE A 67 9.93 26.58 -4.09
N GLU A 68 10.99 26.18 -3.41
CA GLU A 68 12.21 25.70 -4.07
C GLU A 68 12.27 24.19 -3.87
N ILE A 69 12.21 23.44 -4.96
CA ILE A 69 12.27 21.98 -4.94
C ILE A 69 13.40 21.49 -5.83
N GLY A 70 14.16 20.52 -5.36
CA GLY A 70 15.17 19.91 -6.18
C GLY A 70 15.71 18.59 -5.66
N GLY A 71 16.43 17.89 -6.52
CA GLY A 71 16.94 16.56 -6.23
C GLY A 71 17.48 15.83 -7.44
N SER A 72 18.03 14.64 -7.19
CA SER A 72 18.62 13.79 -8.21
C SER A 72 17.55 13.21 -9.14
N ILE A 73 17.78 13.32 -10.45
CA ILE A 73 16.93 12.72 -11.48
C ILE A 73 17.74 11.76 -12.37
N SER A 74 17.07 10.72 -12.88
CA SER A 74 17.71 9.67 -13.68
C SER A 74 17.90 10.03 -15.15
N THR A 75 17.18 11.03 -15.66
CA THR A 75 17.15 11.40 -17.09
C THR A 75 17.15 12.91 -17.26
N LEU A 76 17.73 13.41 -18.36
CA LEU A 76 17.85 14.86 -18.61
C LEU A 76 16.52 15.53 -18.99
N ASN A 77 15.52 14.74 -19.37
CA ASN A 77 14.15 15.13 -19.67
C ASN A 77 13.24 13.95 -19.34
N ASN A 78 11.93 14.10 -19.52
CA ASN A 78 10.95 13.05 -19.21
C ASN A 78 11.07 12.55 -17.75
N ALA A 79 11.31 13.49 -16.84
CA ALA A 79 11.46 13.25 -15.42
C ALA A 79 10.61 14.25 -14.63
N PHE A 80 10.42 13.95 -13.35
CA PHE A 80 9.77 14.85 -12.43
C PHE A 80 10.47 14.84 -11.07
N ILE A 81 10.31 15.94 -10.35
CA ILE A 81 10.39 16.00 -8.91
C ILE A 81 9.12 16.64 -8.37
N ALA A 82 8.55 16.07 -7.32
CA ALA A 82 7.26 16.48 -6.80
C ALA A 82 7.27 16.53 -5.28
N VAL A 83 6.52 17.50 -4.74
CA VAL A 83 6.18 17.60 -3.32
C VAL A 83 4.67 17.44 -3.15
N GLY A 84 4.29 16.47 -2.33
CA GLY A 84 2.92 16.25 -1.87
C GLY A 84 2.73 16.86 -0.49
N PHE A 85 1.65 17.62 -0.32
CA PHE A 85 1.21 18.18 0.95
C PHE A 85 0.08 17.30 1.50
N SER A 86 0.40 16.48 2.51
CA SER A 86 -0.52 15.48 3.04
C SER A 86 -0.92 15.75 4.49
N ASN A 87 -2.14 15.40 4.85
CA ASN A 87 -2.61 15.46 6.24
C ASN A 87 -2.11 14.27 7.08
N ASP A 88 -1.53 13.26 6.45
CA ASP A 88 -1.01 12.06 7.10
C ASP A 88 0.33 11.61 6.47
N PRO A 89 1.10 10.69 7.08
CA PRO A 89 2.40 10.28 6.54
C PRO A 89 2.28 9.25 5.39
N SER A 90 1.18 9.23 4.64
CA SER A 90 0.90 8.29 3.57
C SER A 90 0.21 8.97 2.38
N MET A 91 0.78 8.77 1.18
CA MET A 91 0.17 9.21 -0.08
C MET A 91 -1.29 8.76 -0.22
N GLY A 92 -2.23 9.64 -0.56
CA GLY A 92 -3.64 9.26 -0.64
C GLY A 92 -4.68 10.35 -0.91
N ASP A 93 -4.46 11.55 -0.41
CA ASP A 93 -5.40 12.67 -0.46
C ASP A 93 -4.60 13.97 -0.43
N ASP A 94 -3.65 14.06 -1.35
CA ASP A 94 -2.56 15.04 -1.27
C ASP A 94 -2.58 15.95 -2.50
N ALA A 95 -2.59 17.25 -2.25
CA ALA A 95 -2.25 18.24 -3.26
C ALA A 95 -0.76 18.12 -3.59
N VAL A 96 -0.42 18.10 -4.87
CA VAL A 96 0.95 17.91 -5.35
C VAL A 96 1.38 19.09 -6.20
N THR A 97 2.58 19.59 -5.90
CA THR A 97 3.28 20.56 -6.75
C THR A 97 4.51 19.88 -7.30
N GLU A 98 4.63 19.87 -8.61
CA GLU A 98 5.70 19.16 -9.31
C GLU A 98 6.44 20.08 -10.26
N CYS A 99 7.71 19.77 -10.48
CA CYS A 99 8.48 20.27 -11.61
C CYS A 99 8.78 19.08 -12.53
N SER A 100 8.20 19.09 -13.72
CA SER A 100 8.15 17.92 -14.59
C SER A 100 8.39 18.28 -16.05
N SER A 101 8.95 17.32 -16.78
CA SER A 101 9.18 17.35 -18.23
C SER A 101 8.42 16.19 -18.86
N PHE A 102 7.69 16.44 -19.94
CA PHE A 102 6.90 15.44 -20.67
C PHE A 102 7.24 15.48 -22.15
N ASN A 103 7.38 14.31 -22.78
CA ASN A 103 7.67 14.14 -24.21
C ASN A 103 8.83 15.02 -24.73
N GLY A 104 9.88 15.18 -23.92
CA GLY A 104 11.05 16.00 -24.25
C GLY A 104 10.89 17.51 -24.07
N ALA A 105 9.73 17.99 -23.61
CA ALA A 105 9.53 19.40 -23.29
C ALA A 105 10.43 19.87 -22.14
N PRO A 106 10.78 21.17 -22.06
CA PRO A 106 11.48 21.73 -20.91
C PRO A 106 10.74 21.46 -19.60
N PHE A 107 11.48 21.39 -18.49
CA PHE A 107 10.85 21.27 -17.17
C PHE A 107 10.04 22.52 -16.86
N SER A 108 8.84 22.32 -16.31
CA SER A 108 7.98 23.39 -15.83
C SER A 108 7.18 22.93 -14.62
N GLY A 109 6.72 23.89 -13.83
CA GLY A 109 5.83 23.67 -12.71
C GLY A 109 4.44 23.19 -13.18
N ARG A 110 3.91 22.17 -12.52
CA ARG A 110 2.55 21.66 -12.73
C ARG A 110 1.89 21.36 -11.38
N LEU A 111 0.57 21.46 -11.34
CA LEU A 111 -0.24 21.02 -10.18
C LEU A 111 -0.87 19.68 -10.51
N SER A 112 -0.76 18.75 -9.55
CA SER A 112 -1.35 17.42 -9.64
C SER A 112 -1.94 17.03 -8.29
N TYR A 113 -2.68 15.93 -8.27
CA TYR A 113 -3.34 15.41 -7.07
C TYR A 113 -3.14 13.91 -6.99
N ASN A 114 -2.97 13.41 -5.77
CA ASN A 114 -2.76 12.00 -5.49
C ASN A 114 -4.01 11.34 -4.88
N PRO A 115 -4.94 10.81 -5.69
CA PRO A 115 -6.01 9.97 -5.20
C PRO A 115 -5.47 8.56 -4.91
N GLY A 116 -5.40 8.19 -3.64
CA GLY A 116 -4.84 6.89 -3.23
C GLY A 116 -3.35 6.78 -3.57
N LYS A 117 -2.99 5.81 -4.40
CA LYS A 117 -1.59 5.57 -4.84
C LYS A 117 -1.37 5.88 -6.32
N SER A 118 -2.27 6.64 -6.92
CA SER A 118 -2.20 7.16 -8.29
C SER A 118 -2.03 8.67 -8.28
N ASN A 119 -1.69 9.24 -9.43
CA ASN A 119 -1.56 10.68 -9.63
C ASN A 119 -2.34 11.09 -10.89
N ARG A 120 -2.96 12.28 -10.84
CA ARG A 120 -3.54 12.93 -12.02
C ARG A 120 -3.30 14.43 -11.98
N VAL A 121 -3.28 15.06 -13.15
CA VAL A 121 -3.20 16.52 -13.25
C VAL A 121 -4.45 17.20 -12.68
N VAL A 122 -4.25 18.36 -12.08
CA VAL A 122 -5.33 19.27 -11.71
C VAL A 122 -5.32 20.43 -12.70
N ASP A 123 -6.40 20.55 -13.48
CA ASP A 123 -6.52 21.61 -14.48
C ASP A 123 -7.03 22.89 -13.83
N VAL A 124 -6.07 23.71 -13.39
CA VAL A 124 -6.32 25.01 -12.76
C VAL A 124 -5.26 26.01 -13.24
N SER A 125 -5.69 26.93 -14.10
CA SER A 125 -4.81 27.94 -14.69
C SER A 125 -4.81 29.24 -13.87
N MET A 126 -5.97 29.63 -13.35
CA MET A 126 -6.18 30.88 -12.62
C MET A 126 -6.66 30.62 -11.20
N ASP A 127 -6.32 31.53 -10.30
CA ASP A 127 -6.76 31.56 -8.91
C ASP A 127 -8.07 32.35 -8.75
N ALA A 128 -8.58 32.51 -7.52
CA ALA A 128 -9.85 33.20 -7.26
C ALA A 128 -9.86 34.68 -7.68
N ASN A 129 -8.70 35.30 -7.84
CA ASN A 129 -8.54 36.71 -8.25
C ASN A 129 -8.16 36.83 -9.73
N ASN A 130 -8.28 35.75 -10.50
CA ASN A 130 -7.93 35.69 -11.92
C ASN A 130 -6.43 35.91 -12.20
N GLU A 131 -5.57 35.59 -11.23
CA GLU A 131 -4.11 35.53 -11.41
C GLU A 131 -3.64 34.10 -11.68
N VAL A 132 -2.48 33.94 -12.33
CA VAL A 132 -1.92 32.62 -12.62
C VAL A 132 -1.73 31.78 -11.35
N MET A 133 -2.31 30.58 -11.32
CA MET A 133 -2.32 29.70 -10.14
C MET A 133 -0.91 29.22 -9.77
N LEU A 134 -0.12 28.78 -10.75
CA LEU A 134 1.26 28.33 -10.56
C LEU A 134 2.19 28.98 -11.58
N ARG A 135 3.26 29.64 -11.10
CA ARG A 135 4.31 30.22 -11.95
C ARG A 135 5.61 29.46 -11.75
N THR A 136 6.31 29.24 -12.85
CA THR A 136 7.68 28.71 -12.84
C THR A 136 8.63 29.89 -12.96
N ASN A 137 9.31 30.25 -11.87
CA ASN A 137 10.22 31.39 -11.85
C ASN A 137 11.59 31.02 -12.39
N LYS A 138 12.11 29.86 -11.99
CA LYS A 138 13.43 29.38 -12.38
C LYS A 138 13.46 27.87 -12.47
N VAL A 139 14.20 27.37 -13.44
CA VAL A 139 14.52 25.95 -13.62
C VAL A 139 16.01 25.83 -13.92
N SER A 140 16.68 24.88 -13.31
CA SER A 140 18.05 24.51 -13.66
C SER A 140 18.28 23.02 -13.47
N LEU A 141 19.04 22.42 -14.38
CA LEU A 141 19.48 21.04 -14.27
C LEU A 141 21.01 21.03 -14.39
N ILE A 142 21.69 20.83 -13.26
CA ILE A 142 23.16 20.87 -13.20
C ILE A 142 23.63 19.60 -12.50
N ASN A 143 24.58 18.89 -13.10
CA ASN A 143 25.17 17.66 -12.55
C ASN A 143 24.12 16.60 -12.13
N GLY A 144 23.01 16.50 -12.88
CA GLY A 144 21.93 15.55 -12.57
C GLY A 144 20.99 15.97 -11.42
N ILE A 145 21.19 17.16 -10.85
CA ILE A 145 20.31 17.77 -9.84
C ILE A 145 19.36 18.73 -10.55
N LEU A 146 18.07 18.39 -10.55
CA LEU A 146 17.01 19.29 -10.99
C LEU A 146 16.68 20.24 -9.85
N TYR A 147 16.54 21.52 -10.18
CA TYR A 147 16.11 22.57 -9.27
C TYR A 147 15.02 23.40 -9.93
N CYS A 148 13.94 23.66 -9.20
CA CYS A 148 12.86 24.53 -9.65
C CYS A 148 12.43 25.49 -8.53
N ASN A 149 12.31 26.76 -8.89
CA ASN A 149 11.66 27.79 -8.06
C ASN A 149 10.27 28.04 -8.63
N LEU A 150 9.26 27.68 -7.84
CA LEU A 150 7.85 27.72 -8.17
C LEU A 150 7.13 28.71 -7.26
N ASN A 151 6.12 29.37 -7.79
CA ASN A 151 5.33 30.34 -7.07
C ASN A 151 3.83 30.03 -7.23
N GLN A 152 3.22 29.47 -6.19
CA GLN A 152 1.86 28.93 -6.21
C GLN A 152 0.90 29.79 -5.40
N SER A 153 -0.28 30.12 -5.93
CA SER A 153 -1.34 30.80 -5.17
C SER A 153 -1.96 29.85 -4.12
N LEU A 154 -2.25 30.38 -2.93
CA LEU A 154 -2.95 29.67 -1.86
C LEU A 154 -4.46 29.99 -1.84
N ILE A 155 -4.97 30.66 -2.87
CA ILE A 155 -6.37 31.08 -3.00
C ILE A 155 -6.99 30.41 -4.25
N PRO A 156 -7.24 29.09 -4.20
CA PRO A 156 -7.80 28.40 -5.36
C PRO A 156 -9.19 28.97 -5.74
N PRO A 157 -9.62 28.83 -7.01
CA PRO A 157 -10.93 29.31 -7.43
C PRO A 157 -12.06 28.56 -6.72
N SER A 158 -13.27 29.14 -6.72
CA SER A 158 -14.40 28.65 -5.92
C SER A 158 -14.77 27.19 -6.16
N SER A 159 -14.55 26.67 -7.37
CA SER A 159 -14.72 25.24 -7.72
C SER A 159 -13.86 24.28 -6.91
N TYR A 160 -12.72 24.74 -6.38
CA TYR A 160 -11.78 23.95 -5.58
C TYR A 160 -11.77 24.35 -4.10
N SER A 161 -12.62 25.28 -3.66
CA SER A 161 -12.68 25.78 -2.26
C SER A 161 -12.85 24.66 -1.22
N ASN A 162 -13.72 23.70 -1.52
CA ASN A 162 -13.99 22.53 -0.67
C ASN A 162 -13.17 21.29 -1.06
N SER A 163 -12.16 21.45 -1.91
CA SER A 163 -11.31 20.36 -2.40
C SER A 163 -9.97 20.31 -1.63
N ASN A 164 -9.34 19.13 -1.67
CA ASN A 164 -7.95 18.91 -1.27
C ASN A 164 -7.02 18.75 -2.48
N GLU A 165 -7.54 18.93 -3.70
CA GLU A 165 -6.77 18.78 -4.94
C GLU A 165 -5.71 19.87 -5.13
N VAL A 166 -5.90 21.02 -4.50
CA VAL A 166 -4.97 22.14 -4.57
C VAL A 166 -4.70 22.69 -3.18
N LEU A 167 -3.47 23.17 -2.97
CA LEU A 167 -3.07 23.77 -1.72
C LEU A 167 -3.87 25.04 -1.45
N LYS A 168 -4.32 25.20 -0.20
CA LYS A 168 -5.13 26.33 0.27
C LYS A 168 -4.58 26.90 1.57
N ARG A 169 -4.88 28.16 1.83
CA ARG A 169 -4.38 28.87 3.02
C ARG A 169 -4.83 28.24 4.35
N ASP A 170 -6.06 27.74 4.42
CA ASP A 170 -6.73 27.45 5.70
C ASP A 170 -6.23 26.19 6.42
N VAL A 171 -5.37 25.40 5.78
CA VAL A 171 -4.75 24.21 6.38
C VAL A 171 -3.30 24.53 6.67
N ASN A 172 -2.95 24.53 7.96
CA ASN A 172 -1.64 25.01 8.38
C ASN A 172 -0.59 23.90 8.35
N GLN A 173 -0.92 22.66 8.70
CA GLN A 173 0.05 21.60 8.94
C GLN A 173 -0.02 20.46 7.92
N TYR A 174 1.11 20.15 7.30
CA TYR A 174 1.23 19.08 6.31
C TYR A 174 2.46 18.20 6.54
N TYR A 175 2.30 16.89 6.41
CA TYR A 175 3.41 16.01 6.09
C TYR A 175 3.88 16.32 4.67
N ILE A 176 5.20 16.40 4.49
CA ILE A 176 5.83 16.70 3.21
C ILE A 176 6.35 15.39 2.62
N LEU A 177 5.79 15.02 1.46
CA LEU A 177 6.15 13.82 0.73
C LEU A 177 6.93 14.24 -0.52
N ILE A 178 8.20 13.87 -0.65
CA ILE A 178 9.04 14.25 -1.79
C ILE A 178 9.39 13.00 -2.58
N ALA A 179 9.20 13.05 -3.89
CA ALA A 179 9.56 11.96 -4.78
C ALA A 179 10.10 12.50 -6.11
N SER A 180 11.02 11.75 -6.72
CA SER A 180 11.40 11.93 -8.12
C SER A 180 11.19 10.65 -8.92
N GLY A 181 11.08 10.78 -10.22
CA GLY A 181 10.89 9.66 -11.12
C GLY A 181 10.87 10.09 -12.58
N THR A 182 10.46 9.16 -13.44
CA THR A 182 10.31 9.38 -14.88
C THR A 182 8.86 9.70 -15.23
N THR A 183 8.63 10.32 -16.38
CA THR A 183 7.28 10.58 -16.91
C THR A 183 6.98 9.67 -18.09
N ASN A 184 5.70 9.49 -18.41
CA ASN A 184 5.24 8.72 -19.56
C ASN A 184 4.00 9.34 -20.18
N GLY A 185 4.10 9.78 -21.44
CA GLY A 185 3.07 10.60 -22.06
C GLY A 185 2.85 11.87 -21.23
N ASN A 186 1.64 12.06 -20.70
CA ASN A 186 1.28 13.20 -19.86
C ASN A 186 1.16 12.87 -18.36
N ASN A 187 1.62 11.68 -17.95
CA ASN A 187 1.47 11.16 -16.59
C ASN A 187 2.82 10.93 -15.90
N LEU A 188 2.85 11.05 -14.58
CA LEU A 188 3.98 10.65 -13.76
C LEU A 188 4.05 9.12 -13.67
N ARG A 189 5.26 8.54 -13.76
CA ARG A 189 5.46 7.13 -13.39
C ARG A 189 5.61 7.00 -11.88
N ILE A 190 5.41 5.78 -11.40
CA ILE A 190 5.67 5.44 -10.01
C ILE A 190 7.13 5.74 -9.66
N HIS A 191 7.35 6.42 -8.53
CA HIS A 191 8.68 6.63 -7.96
C HIS A 191 9.29 5.29 -7.49
N SER A 192 10.56 5.30 -7.11
CA SER A 192 11.20 4.09 -6.58
C SER A 192 10.44 3.54 -5.36
N LEU A 193 10.23 2.23 -5.34
CA LEU A 193 9.59 1.53 -4.21
C LEU A 193 10.60 0.71 -3.39
N ASP A 194 11.83 0.60 -3.87
CA ASP A 194 12.92 -0.08 -3.18
C ASP A 194 13.48 0.84 -2.09
N THR A 195 13.36 0.42 -0.83
CA THR A 195 13.84 1.18 0.34
C THR A 195 15.35 1.37 0.35
N ASN A 196 16.11 0.59 -0.42
CA ASN A 196 17.55 0.73 -0.54
C ASN A 196 17.97 1.63 -1.71
N SER A 197 17.01 2.06 -2.54
CA SER A 197 17.25 2.95 -3.65
C SER A 197 17.56 4.36 -3.14
N GLN A 198 18.55 5.02 -3.75
CA GLN A 198 18.80 6.44 -3.48
C GLN A 198 17.61 7.33 -3.85
N LEU A 199 16.75 6.91 -4.79
CA LEU A 199 15.55 7.64 -5.19
C LEU A 199 14.28 7.20 -4.44
N PHE A 200 14.43 6.51 -3.29
CA PHE A 200 13.30 6.18 -2.43
C PHE A 200 12.66 7.48 -1.91
N PRO A 201 11.32 7.64 -1.99
CA PRO A 201 10.65 8.87 -1.60
C PRO A 201 10.91 9.24 -0.14
N TYR A 202 11.02 10.53 0.11
CA TYR A 202 11.12 11.09 1.45
C TYR A 202 9.73 11.41 2.00
N ILE A 203 9.52 11.15 3.28
CA ILE A 203 8.32 11.57 4.02
C ILE A 203 8.82 12.30 5.25
N SER A 204 8.35 13.52 5.50
CA SER A 204 8.72 14.25 6.71
C SER A 204 8.26 13.45 7.93
N PRO A 205 9.11 13.34 8.97
CA PRO A 205 8.72 12.61 10.17
C PRO A 205 7.55 13.29 10.88
N GLN A 206 7.44 14.61 10.80
CA GLN A 206 6.37 15.39 11.39
C GLN A 206 5.68 16.28 10.36
N SER A 207 4.47 16.74 10.70
CA SER A 207 3.81 17.79 9.94
C SER A 207 4.55 19.12 10.12
N VAL A 208 4.63 19.90 9.05
CA VAL A 208 5.24 21.23 9.03
C VAL A 208 4.18 22.28 8.79
N ASP A 209 4.32 23.43 9.44
CA ASP A 209 3.44 24.57 9.22
C ASP A 209 3.91 25.37 7.99
N ILE A 210 3.19 25.26 6.87
CA ILE A 210 3.54 25.94 5.62
C ILE A 210 3.42 27.47 5.70
N ASN A 211 2.65 27.96 6.68
CA ASN A 211 2.42 29.37 6.94
C ASN A 211 3.41 29.94 7.97
N ARG A 212 4.33 29.13 8.51
CA ARG A 212 5.28 29.55 9.55
C ARG A 212 6.19 30.69 9.11
N TYR A 213 6.76 30.58 7.92
CA TYR A 213 7.71 31.57 7.39
C TYR A 213 7.00 32.51 6.44
N LYS A 214 6.78 33.77 6.85
CA LYS A 214 6.11 34.80 6.05
C LYS A 214 7.04 35.95 5.73
N ARG A 215 7.00 36.41 4.49
CA ARG A 215 7.69 37.62 4.02
C ARG A 215 6.68 38.65 3.55
N ASP A 216 6.99 39.91 3.79
CA ASP A 216 6.22 41.03 3.24
C ASP A 216 6.54 41.24 1.74
N ILE A 217 5.94 42.26 1.14
CA ILE A 217 6.14 42.58 -0.29
C ILE A 217 7.57 43.03 -0.61
N ASN A 218 8.32 43.49 0.38
CA ASN A 218 9.70 43.95 0.28
C ASN A 218 10.72 42.85 0.65
N GLY A 219 10.24 41.64 0.97
CA GLY A 219 11.07 40.51 1.35
C GLY A 219 11.53 40.50 2.81
N GLN A 220 11.03 41.41 3.66
CA GLN A 220 11.31 41.43 5.09
C GLN A 220 10.49 40.36 5.83
N ILE A 221 11.10 39.77 6.85
CA ILE A 221 10.47 38.71 7.67
C ILE A 221 9.35 39.33 8.51
N LEU A 222 8.14 38.80 8.39
CA LEU A 222 7.06 39.08 9.33
C LEU A 222 7.28 38.16 10.55
N SER A 223 7.73 38.74 11.66
CA SER A 223 8.28 38.08 12.86
C SER A 223 7.59 36.78 13.30
N ASP A 224 8.39 35.71 13.49
CA ASP A 224 8.04 34.46 14.21
C ASP A 224 8.10 34.72 15.74
N PRO A 225 7.06 34.42 16.53
CA PRO A 225 7.09 34.51 17.99
C PRO A 225 8.13 33.60 18.69
N LEU A 226 8.80 32.69 17.97
CA LEU A 226 9.83 31.78 18.52
C LEU A 226 11.28 32.31 18.45
N THR A 227 11.51 33.54 17.98
CA THR A 227 12.85 34.10 17.76
C THR A 227 13.67 34.43 19.03
N ASN A 228 13.19 34.10 20.23
CA ASN A 228 13.84 34.44 21.51
C ASN A 228 14.32 33.24 22.37
N ILE A 229 14.48 32.04 21.81
CA ILE A 229 14.93 30.86 22.58
C ILE A 229 16.21 30.26 21.98
N ASN A 230 17.18 29.93 22.85
CA ASN A 230 18.49 29.35 22.51
C ASN A 230 18.40 28.23 21.46
N ASN A 231 18.92 28.51 20.25
CA ASN A 231 18.89 27.63 19.07
C ASN A 231 19.39 26.19 19.31
N ASN A 232 20.35 25.98 20.23
CA ASN A 232 20.87 24.65 20.54
C ASN A 232 19.85 23.73 21.24
N SER A 233 18.97 24.30 22.08
CA SER A 233 17.94 23.52 22.79
C SER A 233 16.78 23.12 21.87
N LEU A 234 16.35 24.03 21.00
CA LEU A 234 15.31 23.82 20.00
C LEU A 234 15.73 22.77 18.95
N ASN A 235 16.97 22.84 18.46
CA ASN A 235 17.48 21.84 17.51
C ASN A 235 17.50 20.43 18.13
N ASN A 236 17.98 20.29 19.37
CA ASN A 236 17.98 18.99 20.06
C ASN A 236 16.56 18.46 20.28
N GLN A 237 15.60 19.32 20.67
CA GLN A 237 14.21 18.93 20.85
C GLN A 237 13.56 18.51 19.52
N GLN A 238 13.83 19.24 18.43
CA GLN A 238 13.32 18.92 17.09
C GLN A 238 13.92 17.61 16.54
N ILE A 239 15.20 17.33 16.80
CA ILE A 239 15.84 16.05 16.45
C ILE A 239 15.16 14.88 17.18
N ILE A 240 14.97 14.96 18.50
CA ILE A 240 14.31 13.91 19.29
C ILE A 240 12.87 13.68 18.80
N LEU A 241 12.15 14.75 18.49
CA LEU A 241 10.81 14.72 17.95
C LEU A 241 10.74 14.01 16.59
N ASN A 242 11.69 14.30 15.70
CA ASN A 242 11.81 13.65 14.39
C ASN A 242 12.12 12.15 14.53
N ASP A 243 13.03 11.77 15.44
CA ASP A 243 13.39 10.37 15.68
C ASP A 243 12.19 9.56 16.19
N ASN A 244 11.45 10.11 17.14
CA ASN A 244 10.24 9.48 17.67
C ASN A 244 9.17 9.29 16.58
N ALA A 245 9.00 10.27 15.72
CA ALA A 245 8.01 10.19 14.65
C ALA A 245 8.44 9.23 13.52
N ALA A 246 9.73 9.19 13.17
CA ALA A 246 10.28 8.17 12.28
C ALA A 246 10.11 6.75 12.85
N ALA A 247 10.34 6.57 14.16
CA ALA A 247 10.11 5.32 14.86
C ALA A 247 8.63 4.91 14.83
N ALA A 248 7.70 5.86 15.01
CA ALA A 248 6.26 5.62 14.92
C ALA A 248 5.84 5.18 13.50
N GLN A 249 6.39 5.80 12.45
CA GLN A 249 6.12 5.41 11.07
C GLN A 249 6.64 3.99 10.77
N LYS A 250 7.85 3.67 11.24
CA LYS A 250 8.42 2.31 11.14
C LYS A 250 7.55 1.29 11.88
N TYR A 251 7.07 1.62 13.08
CA TYR A 251 6.16 0.79 13.86
C TYR A 251 4.85 0.51 13.09
N LYS A 252 4.22 1.55 12.52
CA LYS A 252 3.04 1.42 11.66
C LYS A 252 3.29 0.50 10.46
N LYS A 253 4.43 0.64 9.76
CA LYS A 253 4.81 -0.25 8.64
C LYS A 253 4.93 -1.71 9.10
N THR A 254 5.55 -1.95 10.25
CA THR A 254 5.70 -3.30 10.82
C THR A 254 4.35 -3.94 11.15
N LEU A 255 3.42 -3.21 11.76
CA LEU A 255 2.09 -3.75 12.05
C LEU A 255 1.33 -4.16 10.77
N LYS A 256 1.44 -3.38 9.69
CA LYS A 256 0.84 -3.73 8.37
C LYS A 256 1.39 -5.04 7.82
N LYS A 257 2.69 -5.29 7.99
CA LYS A 257 3.33 -6.56 7.59
C LYS A 257 2.80 -7.73 8.40
N ILE A 258 2.71 -7.57 9.73
CA ILE A 258 2.18 -8.61 10.63
C ILE A 258 0.72 -8.92 10.26
N HIS A 259 -0.10 -7.91 10.01
CA HIS A 259 -1.47 -8.09 9.51
C HIS A 259 -1.49 -8.96 8.24
N GLY A 260 -0.69 -8.62 7.23
CA GLY A 260 -0.63 -9.37 5.97
C GLY A 260 -0.22 -10.83 6.16
N ILE A 261 0.80 -11.09 6.98
CA ILE A 261 1.28 -12.44 7.30
C ILE A 261 0.19 -13.26 8.00
N LEU A 262 -0.43 -12.70 9.04
CA LEU A 262 -1.49 -13.40 9.79
C LEU A 262 -2.72 -13.65 8.92
N MET A 263 -3.10 -12.71 8.04
CA MET A 263 -4.22 -12.90 7.11
C MET A 263 -3.94 -14.05 6.12
N ILE A 264 -2.74 -14.13 5.55
CA ILE A 264 -2.38 -15.24 4.64
C ILE A 264 -2.37 -16.57 5.38
N ILE A 265 -1.79 -16.64 6.58
CA ILE A 265 -1.76 -17.88 7.39
C ILE A 265 -3.18 -18.31 7.76
N GLY A 266 -4.00 -17.37 8.27
CA GLY A 266 -5.37 -17.64 8.71
C GLY A 266 -6.26 -18.11 7.57
N TRP A 267 -6.27 -17.38 6.46
CA TRP A 267 -7.15 -17.70 5.32
C TRP A 267 -6.64 -18.87 4.49
N SER A 268 -5.36 -18.85 4.10
CA SER A 268 -4.85 -19.81 3.12
C SER A 268 -4.57 -21.17 3.72
N ILE A 269 -4.03 -21.24 4.95
CA ILE A 269 -3.74 -22.51 5.63
C ILE A 269 -4.96 -22.98 6.40
N PHE A 270 -5.35 -22.26 7.46
CA PHE A 270 -6.33 -22.78 8.42
C PHE A 270 -7.76 -22.85 7.84
N LEU A 271 -8.30 -21.74 7.36
CA LEU A 271 -9.68 -21.67 6.89
C LEU A 271 -9.91 -22.51 5.62
N THR A 272 -9.05 -22.40 4.60
CA THR A 272 -9.14 -23.23 3.39
C THR A 272 -9.07 -24.72 3.72
N THR A 273 -8.10 -25.15 4.54
CA THR A 273 -7.97 -26.57 4.91
C THR A 273 -9.21 -27.06 5.67
N GLY A 274 -9.74 -26.26 6.59
CA GLY A 274 -10.97 -26.56 7.32
C GLY A 274 -12.20 -26.69 6.41
N ILE A 275 -12.33 -25.83 5.40
CA ILE A 275 -13.41 -25.88 4.40
C ILE A 275 -13.29 -27.15 3.54
N LEU A 276 -12.10 -27.44 3.01
CA LEU A 276 -11.86 -28.63 2.18
C LEU A 276 -12.08 -29.93 2.97
N ALA A 277 -11.66 -29.98 4.24
CA ALA A 277 -11.89 -31.12 5.12
C ALA A 277 -13.40 -31.38 5.32
N ALA A 278 -14.19 -30.34 5.59
CA ALA A 278 -15.64 -30.49 5.71
C ALA A 278 -16.32 -30.88 4.39
N ARG A 279 -15.79 -30.48 3.24
CA ARG A 279 -16.38 -30.82 1.94
C ARG A 279 -16.08 -32.26 1.53
N TYR A 280 -14.82 -32.69 1.63
CA TYR A 280 -14.37 -33.93 1.00
C TYR A 280 -14.06 -35.08 1.96
N PHE A 281 -13.82 -34.83 3.26
CA PHE A 281 -13.40 -35.89 4.17
C PHE A 281 -14.52 -36.49 5.04
N LYS A 282 -15.79 -36.09 4.85
CA LYS A 282 -16.93 -36.58 5.65
C LYS A 282 -17.03 -38.10 5.72
N GLY A 283 -16.76 -38.77 4.59
CA GLY A 283 -16.85 -40.22 4.48
C GLY A 283 -15.54 -40.97 4.69
N ASN A 284 -14.40 -40.30 4.90
CA ASN A 284 -13.09 -40.96 4.94
C ASN A 284 -12.86 -41.80 6.21
N TRP A 285 -13.45 -41.39 7.34
CA TRP A 285 -13.36 -42.09 8.63
C TRP A 285 -14.75 -42.35 9.22
N PRO A 286 -15.54 -43.27 8.63
CA PRO A 286 -16.91 -43.50 9.08
C PRO A 286 -16.99 -44.18 10.46
N ASN A 287 -15.98 -44.97 10.81
CA ASN A 287 -15.95 -45.79 12.04
C ASN A 287 -15.12 -45.16 13.17
N THR A 288 -14.39 -44.08 12.87
CA THR A 288 -13.48 -43.48 13.84
C THR A 288 -14.11 -42.22 14.41
N LYS A 289 -14.42 -42.27 15.71
CA LYS A 289 -14.91 -41.13 16.49
C LYS A 289 -13.89 -40.78 17.56
N LEU A 290 -13.62 -39.50 17.73
CA LEU A 290 -12.84 -38.96 18.83
C LEU A 290 -13.79 -38.15 19.71
N CYS A 291 -13.86 -38.43 21.01
CA CYS A 291 -14.80 -37.77 21.93
C CYS A 291 -16.26 -37.76 21.41
N GLY A 292 -16.72 -38.88 20.84
CA GLY A 292 -18.09 -39.04 20.32
C GLY A 292 -18.39 -38.35 18.97
N LEU A 293 -17.46 -37.59 18.40
CA LEU A 293 -17.62 -36.88 17.12
C LEU A 293 -16.71 -37.46 16.03
N LEU A 294 -17.15 -37.37 14.78
CA LEU A 294 -16.38 -37.84 13.62
C LEU A 294 -15.11 -36.98 13.41
N ILE A 295 -14.02 -37.60 12.97
CA ILE A 295 -12.71 -36.93 12.78
C ILE A 295 -12.80 -35.71 11.87
N TRP A 296 -13.49 -35.81 10.74
CA TRP A 296 -13.63 -34.70 9.79
C TRP A 296 -14.25 -33.45 10.44
N PHE A 297 -15.14 -33.65 11.42
CA PHE A 297 -15.82 -32.56 12.11
C PHE A 297 -14.88 -31.86 13.08
N HIS A 298 -14.01 -32.62 13.78
CA HIS A 298 -12.94 -32.03 14.59
C HIS A 298 -11.94 -31.27 13.73
N LEU A 299 -11.50 -31.83 12.61
CA LEU A 299 -10.59 -31.15 11.69
C LEU A 299 -11.19 -29.82 11.21
N HIS A 300 -12.43 -29.85 10.71
CA HIS A 300 -13.14 -28.64 10.29
C HIS A 300 -13.25 -27.61 11.43
N ARG A 301 -13.77 -28.02 12.58
CA ARG A 301 -14.02 -27.10 13.71
C ARG A 301 -12.72 -26.51 14.23
N THR A 302 -11.72 -27.33 14.53
CA THR A 302 -10.46 -26.87 15.14
C THR A 302 -9.69 -25.94 14.20
N LEU A 303 -9.55 -26.30 12.92
CA LEU A 303 -8.87 -25.46 11.95
C LEU A 303 -9.60 -24.12 11.74
N ASN A 304 -10.93 -24.13 11.64
CA ASN A 304 -11.68 -22.88 11.47
C ASN A 304 -11.64 -21.99 12.71
N ILE A 305 -11.68 -22.54 13.93
CA ILE A 305 -11.56 -21.74 15.16
C ILE A 305 -10.16 -21.10 15.27
N ILE A 306 -9.09 -21.84 14.94
CA ILE A 306 -7.73 -21.28 14.90
C ILE A 306 -7.65 -20.18 13.83
N GLY A 307 -8.13 -20.45 12.62
CA GLY A 307 -8.13 -19.45 11.53
C GLY A 307 -8.93 -18.20 11.85
N ILE A 308 -10.08 -18.33 12.50
CA ILE A 308 -10.88 -17.19 12.99
C ILE A 308 -10.10 -16.41 14.05
N GLY A 309 -9.50 -17.08 15.04
CA GLY A 309 -8.70 -16.41 16.06
C GLY A 309 -7.53 -15.60 15.46
N VAL A 310 -6.81 -16.20 14.50
CA VAL A 310 -5.72 -15.55 13.78
C VAL A 310 -6.22 -14.33 12.98
N THR A 311 -7.34 -14.45 12.26
CA THR A 311 -7.89 -13.34 11.46
C THR A 311 -8.46 -12.21 12.33
N ILE A 312 -9.05 -12.51 13.49
CA ILE A 312 -9.47 -11.49 14.47
C ILE A 312 -8.25 -10.71 14.99
N ALA A 313 -7.18 -11.41 15.39
CA ALA A 313 -5.95 -10.77 15.83
C ALA A 313 -5.33 -9.89 14.72
N ALA A 314 -5.27 -10.40 13.49
CA ALA A 314 -4.81 -9.66 12.34
C ALA A 314 -5.65 -8.40 12.07
N PHE A 315 -6.98 -8.50 12.25
CA PHE A 315 -7.89 -7.38 12.07
C PHE A 315 -7.67 -6.30 13.15
N ALA A 316 -7.51 -6.69 14.41
CA ALA A 316 -7.17 -5.74 15.47
C ALA A 316 -5.84 -4.99 15.19
N ILE A 317 -4.82 -5.71 14.71
CA ILE A 317 -3.51 -5.15 14.38
C ILE A 317 -3.59 -4.06 13.31
N ILE A 318 -4.39 -4.26 12.25
CA ILE A 318 -4.50 -3.23 11.19
C ILE A 318 -5.23 -1.98 11.67
N PHE A 319 -6.23 -2.11 12.55
CA PHE A 319 -6.86 -0.95 13.17
C PHE A 319 -5.89 -0.18 14.07
N VAL A 320 -5.06 -0.87 14.86
CA VAL A 320 -4.00 -0.22 15.64
C VAL A 320 -3.00 0.48 14.71
N ALA A 321 -2.58 -0.16 13.62
CA ALA A 321 -1.68 0.44 12.64
C ALA A 321 -2.26 1.72 12.03
N GLU A 322 -3.56 1.76 11.77
CA GLU A 322 -4.26 2.92 11.23
C GLU A 322 -4.83 3.85 12.31
N SER A 323 -4.40 3.72 13.57
CA SER A 323 -4.86 4.58 14.68
C SER A 323 -6.40 4.64 14.79
N TRP A 324 -7.04 3.49 14.57
CA TRP A 324 -8.50 3.32 14.57
C TRP A 324 -9.25 4.12 13.51
N THR A 325 -8.55 4.59 12.46
CA THR A 325 -9.16 5.31 11.34
C THR A 325 -9.61 4.36 10.24
N TRP A 326 -10.81 4.62 9.68
CA TRP A 326 -11.35 3.82 8.58
C TRP A 326 -10.77 4.26 7.23
N THR A 327 -9.98 3.38 6.62
CA THR A 327 -9.34 3.63 5.32
C THR A 327 -10.20 3.22 4.12
N GLY A 328 -11.28 2.45 4.33
CA GLY A 328 -12.18 1.98 3.28
C GLY A 328 -13.15 3.02 2.71
N PRO A 329 -14.18 2.59 1.94
CA PRO A 329 -15.13 3.48 1.32
C PRO A 329 -15.93 4.27 2.36
N SER A 330 -16.21 5.54 2.07
CA SER A 330 -16.99 6.41 2.95
C SER A 330 -17.81 7.40 2.12
N ILE A 331 -18.98 7.79 2.64
CA ILE A 331 -19.84 8.82 2.03
C ILE A 331 -19.17 10.21 1.98
N TYR A 332 -18.13 10.42 2.80
CA TYR A 332 -17.38 11.67 2.85
C TYR A 332 -16.13 11.68 1.95
N LYS A 333 -15.87 10.59 1.22
CA LYS A 333 -14.76 10.47 0.26
C LYS A 333 -15.28 10.58 -1.17
N THR A 334 -14.46 11.12 -2.07
CA THR A 334 -14.77 11.15 -3.51
C THR A 334 -14.89 9.74 -4.09
N ASP A 335 -15.62 9.60 -5.21
CA ASP A 335 -15.76 8.32 -5.93
C ASP A 335 -14.41 7.71 -6.30
N GLU A 336 -13.46 8.56 -6.70
CA GLU A 336 -12.10 8.17 -7.03
C GLU A 336 -11.38 7.52 -5.83
N ARG A 337 -11.50 8.11 -4.63
CA ARG A 337 -10.94 7.55 -3.39
C ARG A 337 -11.65 6.27 -2.97
N ASN A 338 -12.98 6.22 -3.09
CA ASN A 338 -13.77 5.05 -2.73
C ASN A 338 -13.42 3.83 -3.61
N ARG A 339 -13.06 4.05 -4.87
CA ARG A 339 -12.64 3.01 -5.83
C ARG A 339 -11.16 2.68 -5.79
N SER A 340 -10.35 3.37 -4.97
CA SER A 340 -8.94 3.05 -4.81
C SER A 340 -8.74 1.62 -4.30
N TRP A 341 -7.66 0.95 -4.72
CA TRP A 341 -7.41 -0.44 -4.36
C TRP A 341 -7.29 -0.68 -2.86
N GLY A 342 -6.75 0.27 -2.10
CA GLY A 342 -6.72 0.21 -0.63
C GLY A 342 -8.12 0.25 0.00
N SER A 343 -9.00 1.07 -0.57
CA SER A 343 -10.40 1.17 -0.15
C SER A 343 -11.16 -0.13 -0.43
N VAL A 344 -11.06 -0.65 -1.67
CA VAL A 344 -11.69 -1.91 -2.09
C VAL A 344 -11.19 -3.11 -1.27
N HIS A 345 -9.88 -3.20 -1.03
CA HIS A 345 -9.30 -4.23 -0.15
C HIS A 345 -9.92 -4.19 1.26
N SER A 346 -10.03 -2.99 1.84
CA SER A 346 -10.52 -2.80 3.21
C SER A 346 -11.96 -3.29 3.38
N ILE A 347 -12.87 -2.91 2.45
CA ILE A 347 -14.28 -3.32 2.53
C ILE A 347 -14.47 -4.81 2.24
N LEU A 348 -13.77 -5.34 1.23
CA LEU A 348 -13.89 -6.75 0.86
C LEU A 348 -13.36 -7.67 1.97
N GLY A 349 -12.22 -7.30 2.58
CA GLY A 349 -11.64 -8.00 3.72
C GLY A 349 -12.55 -7.95 4.96
N LEU A 350 -13.13 -6.79 5.28
CA LEU A 350 -14.08 -6.64 6.39
C LEU A 350 -15.31 -7.54 6.19
N LEU A 351 -15.94 -7.51 5.01
CA LEU A 351 -17.11 -8.33 4.73
C LEU A 351 -16.78 -9.83 4.83
N ALA A 352 -15.66 -10.27 4.25
CA ALA A 352 -15.21 -11.66 4.36
C ALA A 352 -14.98 -12.08 5.83
N CYS A 353 -14.33 -11.24 6.63
CA CYS A 353 -14.09 -11.49 8.05
C CYS A 353 -15.39 -11.57 8.84
N CYS A 354 -16.28 -10.58 8.71
CA CYS A 354 -17.58 -10.58 9.41
C CYS A 354 -18.40 -11.83 9.09
N VAL A 355 -18.48 -12.22 7.81
CA VAL A 355 -19.21 -13.42 7.41
C VAL A 355 -18.57 -14.67 8.00
N ALA A 356 -17.24 -14.78 8.01
CA ALA A 356 -16.53 -15.92 8.60
C ALA A 356 -16.68 -16.00 10.12
N TRP A 357 -16.59 -14.87 10.83
CA TRP A 357 -16.71 -14.81 12.29
C TRP A 357 -18.14 -15.08 12.78
N ALA A 358 -19.14 -14.80 11.96
CA ALA A 358 -20.53 -15.16 12.23
C ALA A 358 -20.81 -16.67 12.03
N GLN A 359 -19.98 -17.41 11.27
CA GLN A 359 -20.23 -18.83 10.97
C GLN A 359 -20.30 -19.72 12.22
N PRO A 360 -19.39 -19.61 13.22
CA PRO A 360 -19.49 -20.42 14.44
C PRO A 360 -20.77 -20.14 15.24
N ILE A 361 -21.21 -18.87 15.31
CA ILE A 361 -22.44 -18.48 16.00
C ILE A 361 -23.64 -19.16 15.32
N GLY A 362 -23.73 -19.07 13.98
CA GLY A 362 -24.74 -19.78 13.21
C GLY A 362 -24.67 -21.30 13.41
N ALA A 363 -23.47 -21.86 13.55
CA ALA A 363 -23.26 -23.29 13.77
C ALA A 363 -23.68 -23.78 15.16
N VAL A 364 -23.80 -22.91 16.16
CA VAL A 364 -24.39 -23.25 17.48
C VAL A 364 -25.88 -23.55 17.33
N PHE A 365 -26.58 -22.80 16.48
CA PHE A 365 -28.01 -23.00 16.18
C PHE A 365 -28.27 -24.12 15.17
N ARG A 366 -27.30 -25.01 14.97
CA ARG A 366 -27.41 -26.17 14.08
C ARG A 366 -28.52 -27.12 14.55
N CYS A 367 -29.52 -27.33 13.70
CA CYS A 367 -30.59 -28.30 13.93
C CYS A 367 -30.08 -29.75 14.07
N SER A 368 -30.90 -30.60 14.70
CA SER A 368 -30.61 -32.04 14.83
C SER A 368 -30.45 -32.71 13.46
N PRO A 369 -29.74 -33.86 13.39
CA PRO A 369 -29.49 -34.54 12.14
C PRO A 369 -30.73 -34.90 11.31
N ASP A 370 -31.84 -35.17 11.99
CA ASP A 370 -33.09 -35.68 11.43
C ASP A 370 -34.12 -34.58 11.13
N SER A 371 -33.80 -33.32 11.44
CA SER A 371 -34.68 -32.17 11.20
C SER A 371 -34.69 -31.75 9.72
N SER A 372 -35.88 -31.45 9.17
CA SER A 372 -36.05 -30.89 7.82
C SER A 372 -35.38 -29.53 7.64
N PHE A 373 -35.33 -28.71 8.69
CA PHE A 373 -34.64 -27.40 8.69
C PHE A 373 -33.13 -27.52 8.51
N ARG A 374 -32.54 -28.72 8.66
CA ARG A 374 -31.11 -28.95 8.45
C ARG A 374 -30.67 -28.64 7.02
N ILE A 375 -31.57 -28.77 6.03
CA ILE A 375 -31.28 -28.42 4.63
C ILE A 375 -31.01 -26.91 4.52
N ILE A 376 -31.83 -26.09 5.16
CA ILE A 376 -31.71 -24.62 5.18
C ILE A 376 -30.38 -24.22 5.84
N PHE A 377 -30.07 -24.80 7.01
CA PHE A 377 -28.78 -24.58 7.67
C PHE A 377 -27.60 -24.93 6.76
N ARG A 378 -27.63 -26.10 6.11
CA ARG A 378 -26.55 -26.55 5.22
C ARG A 378 -26.36 -25.62 4.03
N PHE A 379 -27.46 -25.09 3.48
CA PHE A 379 -27.41 -24.13 2.39
C PHE A 379 -26.72 -22.84 2.85
N PHE A 380 -27.26 -22.15 3.87
CA PHE A 380 -26.73 -20.88 4.32
C PHE A 380 -25.30 -20.96 4.86
N HIS A 381 -25.01 -21.95 5.73
CA HIS A 381 -23.66 -22.13 6.26
C HIS A 381 -22.64 -22.43 5.15
N GLY A 382 -23.04 -23.23 4.16
CA GLY A 382 -22.20 -23.57 3.02
C GLY A 382 -21.96 -22.38 2.09
N THR A 383 -23.03 -21.68 1.69
CA THR A 383 -22.95 -20.56 0.74
C THR A 383 -22.18 -19.37 1.33
N PHE A 384 -22.52 -18.95 2.55
CA PHE A 384 -21.81 -17.84 3.19
C PHE A 384 -20.35 -18.18 3.52
N GLY A 385 -20.06 -19.43 3.91
CA GLY A 385 -18.68 -19.88 4.10
C GLY A 385 -17.84 -19.78 2.81
N ILE A 386 -18.41 -20.20 1.67
CA ILE A 386 -17.74 -20.10 0.36
C ILE A 386 -17.59 -18.64 -0.07
N LEU A 387 -18.62 -17.80 0.11
CA LEU A 387 -18.55 -16.38 -0.24
C LEU A 387 -17.50 -15.64 0.58
N ALA A 388 -17.40 -15.91 1.89
CA ALA A 388 -16.35 -15.36 2.74
C ALA A 388 -14.95 -15.77 2.25
N TRP A 389 -14.78 -17.06 1.91
CA TRP A 389 -13.53 -17.57 1.37
C TRP A 389 -13.13 -16.92 0.03
N LEU A 390 -14.07 -16.78 -0.91
CA LEU A 390 -13.82 -16.09 -2.19
C LEU A 390 -13.49 -14.61 -1.96
N GLY A 391 -14.22 -13.92 -1.08
CA GLY A 391 -13.95 -12.53 -0.71
C GLY A 391 -12.54 -12.36 -0.15
N ALA A 392 -12.11 -13.26 0.74
CA ALA A 392 -10.75 -13.25 1.29
C ALA A 392 -9.68 -13.53 0.23
N LEU A 393 -9.93 -14.46 -0.71
CA LEU A 393 -9.01 -14.73 -1.81
C LEU A 393 -8.79 -13.49 -2.67
N SER A 394 -9.88 -12.80 -3.02
CA SER A 394 -9.87 -11.56 -3.79
C SER A 394 -9.20 -10.42 -3.02
N ALA A 395 -9.49 -10.24 -1.73
CA ALA A 395 -8.86 -9.21 -0.91
C ALA A 395 -7.34 -9.41 -0.80
N THR A 396 -6.90 -10.66 -0.64
CA THR A 396 -5.47 -11.01 -0.62
C THR A 396 -4.82 -10.79 -1.98
N MET A 397 -5.50 -11.11 -3.08
CA MET A 397 -5.00 -10.81 -4.44
C MET A 397 -4.78 -9.31 -4.64
N ILE A 398 -5.74 -8.48 -4.21
CA ILE A 398 -5.60 -7.02 -4.27
C ILE A 398 -4.36 -6.56 -3.51
N ALA A 399 -4.14 -7.09 -2.29
CA ALA A 399 -2.97 -6.75 -1.49
C ALA A 399 -1.66 -7.12 -2.21
N VAL A 400 -1.56 -8.35 -2.75
CA VAL A 400 -0.35 -8.83 -3.45
C VAL A 400 -0.08 -8.04 -4.74
N VAL A 401 -1.11 -7.62 -5.47
CA VAL A 401 -0.95 -6.87 -6.72
C VAL A 401 -0.63 -5.39 -6.48
N HIS A 402 -1.32 -4.76 -5.52
CA HIS A 402 -1.31 -3.30 -5.39
C HIS A 402 -0.47 -2.77 -4.23
N PHE A 403 -0.15 -3.57 -3.20
CA PHE A 403 0.61 -3.10 -2.04
C PHE A 403 2.09 -3.41 -2.15
N LYS A 404 2.69 -3.03 -3.29
CA LYS A 404 4.06 -3.39 -3.70
C LYS A 404 5.12 -3.11 -2.62
N SER A 405 5.01 -1.99 -1.92
CA SER A 405 5.94 -1.58 -0.85
C SER A 405 5.99 -2.51 0.39
N LEU A 406 5.05 -3.45 0.50
CA LEU A 406 5.01 -4.45 1.58
C LEU A 406 5.71 -5.76 1.23
N PHE A 407 6.31 -5.87 0.03
CA PHE A 407 6.97 -7.07 -0.45
C PHE A 407 8.38 -6.72 -0.93
N THR A 408 9.39 -7.50 -0.54
CA THR A 408 10.73 -7.37 -1.14
C THR A 408 10.71 -7.71 -2.62
N ASN A 409 9.93 -8.72 -2.99
CA ASN A 409 9.72 -9.14 -4.37
C ASN A 409 8.23 -9.45 -4.60
N GLN A 410 7.52 -8.42 -5.06
CA GLN A 410 6.08 -8.50 -5.34
C GLN A 410 5.75 -9.52 -6.44
N THR A 411 6.60 -9.65 -7.47
CA THR A 411 6.39 -10.61 -8.57
C THR A 411 6.47 -12.04 -8.08
N ALA A 412 7.44 -12.36 -7.22
CA ALA A 412 7.53 -13.67 -6.59
C ALA A 412 6.32 -13.96 -5.68
N ALA A 413 5.89 -12.98 -4.86
CA ALA A 413 4.69 -13.12 -4.04
C ALA A 413 3.44 -13.39 -4.89
N LEU A 414 3.28 -12.68 -6.01
CA LEU A 414 2.18 -12.89 -6.96
C LEU A 414 2.22 -14.29 -7.58
N ALA A 415 3.39 -14.74 -8.04
CA ALA A 415 3.55 -16.08 -8.60
C ALA A 415 3.19 -17.16 -7.57
N LEU A 416 3.70 -17.06 -6.33
CA LEU A 416 3.40 -17.98 -5.24
C LEU A 416 1.91 -18.01 -4.91
N TYR A 417 1.25 -16.85 -4.88
CA TYR A 417 -0.17 -16.77 -4.56
C TYR A 417 -1.05 -17.32 -5.69
N ILE A 418 -0.68 -17.09 -6.95
CA ILE A 418 -1.33 -17.73 -8.11
C ILE A 418 -1.14 -19.26 -8.06
N THR A 419 0.06 -19.75 -7.73
CA THR A 419 0.31 -21.18 -7.55
C THR A 419 -0.59 -21.77 -6.46
N TYR A 420 -0.74 -21.09 -5.32
CA TYR A 420 -1.66 -21.50 -4.26
C TYR A 420 -3.11 -21.61 -4.77
N ILE A 421 -3.61 -20.60 -5.49
CA ILE A 421 -4.97 -20.61 -6.05
C ILE A 421 -5.13 -21.76 -7.06
N ALA A 422 -4.17 -21.93 -7.98
CA ALA A 422 -4.20 -22.95 -9.01
C ALA A 422 -4.21 -24.37 -8.40
N VAL A 423 -3.32 -24.65 -7.44
CA VAL A 423 -3.27 -25.95 -6.76
C VAL A 423 -4.55 -26.20 -5.97
N THR A 424 -5.07 -25.19 -5.28
CA THR A 424 -6.36 -25.31 -4.57
C THR A 424 -7.51 -25.64 -5.54
N GLY A 425 -7.56 -24.99 -6.70
CA GLY A 425 -8.52 -25.27 -7.76
C GLY A 425 -8.41 -26.69 -8.32
N ILE A 426 -7.19 -27.15 -8.63
CA ILE A 426 -6.92 -28.51 -9.09
C ILE A 426 -7.38 -29.55 -8.05
N VAL A 427 -7.07 -29.31 -6.78
CA VAL A 427 -7.47 -30.20 -5.67
C VAL A 427 -8.99 -30.26 -5.55
N ILE A 428 -9.69 -29.14 -5.69
CA ILE A 428 -11.15 -29.09 -5.73
C ILE A 428 -11.67 -29.93 -6.91
N ILE A 429 -11.15 -29.71 -8.14
CA ILE A 429 -11.57 -30.42 -9.35
C ILE A 429 -11.38 -31.94 -9.20
N ILE A 430 -10.20 -32.38 -8.73
CA ILE A 430 -9.92 -33.80 -8.51
C ILE A 430 -10.88 -34.38 -7.47
N ASN A 431 -11.11 -33.69 -6.35
CA ASN A 431 -11.99 -34.20 -5.31
C ASN A 431 -13.47 -34.21 -5.73
N GLU A 432 -13.92 -33.25 -6.54
CA GLU A 432 -15.25 -33.29 -7.16
C GLU A 432 -15.38 -34.47 -8.12
N PHE A 433 -14.37 -34.72 -8.97
CA PHE A 433 -14.34 -35.89 -9.83
C PHE A 433 -14.43 -37.19 -9.01
N LEU A 434 -13.64 -37.33 -7.94
CA LEU A 434 -13.70 -38.50 -7.06
C LEU A 434 -15.08 -38.64 -6.39
N THR A 435 -15.71 -37.53 -6.01
CA THR A 435 -17.06 -37.51 -5.41
C THR A 435 -18.11 -37.99 -6.41
N ILE A 436 -18.08 -37.50 -7.65
CA ILE A 436 -18.98 -37.93 -8.72
C ILE A 436 -18.77 -39.41 -9.04
N ARG A 437 -17.52 -39.88 -9.13
CA ARG A 437 -17.22 -41.29 -9.41
C ARG A 437 -17.71 -42.21 -8.30
N LEU A 438 -17.49 -41.84 -7.03
CA LEU A 438 -18.03 -42.57 -5.88
C LEU A 438 -19.56 -42.63 -5.91
N TRP A 439 -20.22 -41.53 -6.23
CA TRP A 439 -21.67 -41.49 -6.37
C TRP A 439 -22.18 -42.42 -7.49
N LEU A 440 -21.51 -42.42 -8.66
CA LEU A 440 -21.86 -43.31 -9.78
C LEU A 440 -21.70 -44.79 -9.42
N ILE A 441 -20.62 -45.17 -8.73
CA ILE A 441 -20.37 -46.55 -8.28
C ILE A 441 -21.46 -46.98 -7.29
N THR A 442 -21.71 -46.15 -6.27
CA THR A 442 -22.71 -46.45 -5.23
C THR A 442 -24.12 -46.54 -5.80
N ARG A 443 -24.44 -45.76 -6.85
CA ARG A 443 -25.74 -45.85 -7.54
C ARG A 443 -25.89 -47.15 -8.34
N LYS A 444 -24.82 -47.65 -8.94
CA LYS A 444 -24.81 -48.93 -9.69
C LYS A 444 -24.80 -50.15 -8.77
N ALA A 445 -24.36 -50.00 -7.52
CA ALA A 445 -24.28 -51.05 -6.51
C ALA A 445 -25.63 -51.67 -6.11
N VAL A 446 -26.78 -51.06 -6.46
CA VAL A 446 -28.11 -51.70 -6.29
C VAL A 446 -28.23 -52.99 -7.14
N HIS A 447 -27.31 -53.22 -8.08
CA HIS A 447 -27.25 -54.42 -8.92
C HIS A 447 -25.90 -55.20 -8.86
N SER A 448 -24.95 -54.88 -7.97
CA SER A 448 -23.65 -55.57 -7.88
C SER A 448 -23.12 -55.74 -6.44
N SER A 449 -22.09 -56.56 -6.24
CA SER A 449 -21.40 -56.80 -4.96
C SER A 449 -20.61 -55.60 -4.40
N GLU A 450 -20.66 -54.44 -5.06
CA GLU A 450 -19.94 -53.21 -4.64
C GLU A 450 -20.73 -52.39 -3.60
N ILE A 451 -20.96 -52.94 -2.41
CA ILE A 451 -21.91 -52.37 -1.43
C ILE A 451 -21.18 -51.63 -0.30
N GLU A 452 -21.72 -50.49 0.16
CA GLU A 452 -21.47 -49.98 1.52
C GLU A 452 -22.43 -50.70 2.47
N MET A 453 -21.89 -51.50 3.38
CA MET A 453 -22.68 -52.34 4.29
C MET A 453 -22.51 -51.85 5.72
N VAL A 454 -23.64 -51.57 6.39
CA VAL A 454 -23.67 -51.19 7.80
C VAL A 454 -23.88 -52.45 8.64
N GLN A 455 -22.84 -52.94 9.28
CA GLN A 455 -22.90 -54.07 10.21
C GLN A 455 -23.13 -53.57 11.63
N VAL A 456 -23.92 -54.30 12.42
CA VAL A 456 -24.01 -54.09 13.87
C VAL A 456 -23.19 -55.17 14.56
N LYS A 457 -22.07 -54.80 15.20
CA LYS A 457 -21.24 -55.68 16.02
C LYS A 457 -21.19 -55.16 17.45
N ASN A 458 -21.57 -55.99 18.42
CA ASN A 458 -21.58 -55.65 19.87
C ASN A 458 -22.31 -54.33 20.18
N GLY A 459 -23.50 -54.11 19.58
CA GLY A 459 -24.30 -52.90 19.79
C GLY A 459 -23.75 -51.63 19.12
N LYS A 460 -22.67 -51.73 18.34
CA LYS A 460 -22.06 -50.62 17.59
C LYS A 460 -22.20 -50.84 16.09
N THR A 461 -22.57 -49.79 15.37
CA THR A 461 -22.64 -49.80 13.90
C THR A 461 -21.26 -49.56 13.30
N TYR A 462 -20.88 -50.39 12.33
CA TYR A 462 -19.65 -50.31 11.55
C TYR A 462 -19.98 -50.27 10.07
N VAL A 463 -19.37 -49.34 9.35
CA VAL A 463 -19.46 -49.24 7.89
C VAL A 463 -18.29 -50.02 7.29
N GLU A 464 -18.61 -51.08 6.56
CA GLU A 464 -17.67 -51.86 5.75
C GLU A 464 -17.88 -51.54 4.27
N ARG A 465 -16.78 -51.44 3.51
CA ARG A 465 -16.79 -50.99 2.11
C ARG A 465 -16.01 -51.98 1.26
N SER A 466 -16.50 -52.21 0.05
CA SER A 466 -15.75 -52.95 -0.97
C SER A 466 -14.39 -52.30 -1.27
N ASP A 467 -13.42 -53.10 -1.72
CA ASP A 467 -12.06 -52.63 -2.00
C ASP A 467 -12.03 -51.54 -3.07
N ASN A 468 -12.90 -51.63 -4.07
CA ASN A 468 -13.04 -50.62 -5.12
C ASN A 468 -13.46 -49.27 -4.53
N VAL A 469 -14.47 -49.24 -3.66
CA VAL A 469 -14.92 -48.00 -3.00
C VAL A 469 -13.85 -47.46 -2.05
N LYS A 470 -13.19 -48.33 -1.29
CA LYS A 470 -12.10 -47.98 -0.36
C LYS A 470 -10.93 -47.31 -1.10
N LYS A 471 -10.58 -47.78 -2.31
CA LYS A 471 -9.53 -47.19 -3.15
C LYS A 471 -9.79 -45.72 -3.47
N PHE A 472 -11.03 -45.34 -3.83
CA PHE A 472 -11.38 -43.95 -4.14
C PHE A 472 -11.32 -43.03 -2.92
N TYR A 473 -11.76 -43.52 -1.74
CA TYR A 473 -11.59 -42.76 -0.49
C TYR A 473 -10.12 -42.58 -0.13
N ASN A 474 -9.29 -43.61 -0.31
CA ASN A 474 -7.86 -43.56 -0.04
C ASN A 474 -7.11 -42.61 -0.98
N LEU A 475 -7.57 -42.44 -2.22
CA LEU A 475 -6.97 -41.52 -3.18
C LEU A 475 -7.10 -40.04 -2.76
N ARG A 476 -8.02 -39.71 -1.85
CA ARG A 476 -8.14 -38.36 -1.30
C ARG A 476 -6.97 -37.95 -0.40
N TYR A 477 -6.31 -38.91 0.26
CA TYR A 477 -5.18 -38.62 1.16
C TYR A 477 -3.97 -38.01 0.44
N PRO A 478 -3.39 -38.63 -0.62
CA PRO A 478 -2.25 -38.05 -1.31
C PRO A 478 -2.59 -36.70 -1.97
N VAL A 479 -3.80 -36.55 -2.50
CA VAL A 479 -4.27 -35.27 -3.09
C VAL A 479 -4.30 -34.17 -2.03
N PHE A 480 -4.80 -34.47 -0.83
CA PHE A 480 -4.87 -33.51 0.27
C PHE A 480 -3.50 -33.24 0.90
N LEU A 481 -2.61 -34.24 0.97
CA LEU A 481 -1.24 -34.05 1.43
C LEU A 481 -0.47 -33.13 0.47
N PHE A 482 -0.62 -33.35 -0.85
CA PHE A 482 -0.05 -32.48 -1.87
C PHE A 482 -0.52 -31.04 -1.71
N PHE A 483 -1.83 -30.84 -1.51
CA PHE A 483 -2.40 -29.52 -1.19
C PHE A 483 -1.73 -28.88 0.03
N LEU A 484 -1.62 -29.61 1.15
CA LEU A 484 -1.05 -29.09 2.39
C LEU A 484 0.40 -28.65 2.23
N VAL A 485 1.22 -29.46 1.55
CA VAL A 485 2.64 -29.13 1.32
C VAL A 485 2.77 -27.85 0.52
N ILE A 486 2.03 -27.71 -0.59
CA ILE A 486 2.10 -26.51 -1.42
C ILE A 486 1.51 -25.29 -0.69
N CYS A 487 0.37 -25.46 -0.02
CA CYS A 487 -0.29 -24.39 0.73
C CYS A 487 0.63 -23.83 1.82
N ILE A 488 1.22 -24.69 2.65
CA ILE A 488 2.14 -24.26 3.71
C ILE A 488 3.39 -23.64 3.09
N GLY A 489 4.00 -24.28 2.09
CA GLY A 489 5.21 -23.77 1.43
C GLY A 489 5.03 -22.40 0.81
N THR A 490 3.96 -22.19 0.05
CA THR A 490 3.63 -20.88 -0.55
C THR A 490 3.33 -19.81 0.51
N CYS A 491 2.58 -20.14 1.57
CA CYS A 491 2.29 -19.19 2.64
C CYS A 491 3.54 -18.78 3.42
N VAL A 492 4.42 -19.71 3.75
CA VAL A 492 5.71 -19.43 4.43
C VAL A 492 6.58 -18.54 3.54
N ALA A 493 6.69 -18.88 2.25
CA ALA A 493 7.48 -18.09 1.31
C ALA A 493 6.94 -16.66 1.15
N ILE A 494 5.63 -16.48 1.00
CA ILE A 494 5.03 -15.12 0.93
C ILE A 494 5.25 -14.38 2.26
N SER A 495 5.09 -15.05 3.40
CA SER A 495 5.31 -14.43 4.70
C SER A 495 6.75 -13.96 4.90
N ALA A 496 7.73 -14.73 4.40
CA ALA A 496 9.14 -14.34 4.39
C ALA A 496 9.38 -13.12 3.48
N ILE A 497 8.78 -13.08 2.29
CA ILE A 497 8.87 -11.92 1.38
C ILE A 497 8.29 -10.65 2.03
N ILE A 498 7.20 -10.77 2.79
CA ILE A 498 6.63 -9.66 3.55
C ILE A 498 7.55 -9.26 4.70
N GLY A 499 8.04 -10.23 5.47
CA GLY A 499 8.87 -9.99 6.66
C GLY A 499 10.22 -9.32 6.35
N LEU A 500 10.80 -9.61 5.19
CA LEU A 500 12.08 -9.06 4.73
C LEU A 500 11.97 -7.68 4.08
N SER A 501 10.76 -7.18 3.78
CA SER A 501 10.53 -5.82 3.22
C SER A 501 10.73 -4.74 4.27
#